data_AF-A0A7U9MQA8-F1
#
_entry.id   AF-A0A7U9MQA8-F1
#
_cell.length_a   1.000
_cell.length_b   1.000
_cell.length_c   1.000
_cell.angle_alpha   90.00
_cell.angle_beta   90.00
_cell.angle_gamma   90.00
#
_symmetry.space_group_name_H-M   'P 1'
#
loop_
_entity.id
_entity.type
_entity.pdbx_description
1 polymer ?
#
loop_
_entity_poly.entity_id
_entity_poly.type
_entity_poly.pdbx_seq_one_letter_code
_entity_poly.pdbx_strand_id
1 'polypeptide(L)'
;MSFQDEMKQIFLRVAAGEVEPDEWETWWNSNKARLEESLKRGDRGRMMPALWYASYYWMAKTQSGVAYYFYAQGRPIKTSNYYEEKMQEEEKREIRTAMEGYHKDTAFARKRWEAYLEDHPAEPIVFDWKSLLGTPPGQKPAKDFCYKNARTTEQWKECGEELKFRLKENLQAKIAPAAKAYGMKKAGPKTFVRERNGLVSRIGFIGYFRGGGYEAMSYYLCPIYAIEYGILGIPGHICQGENFQRMHKDWGVIEYGMEAVDAARVECINRKFDDILTFLADGVLPEWQKIGSLETYFAKERQDYLKATETGPKNPRTSRLMWDLDSGGKQDSWRADDYLFGVWNLLAGKEAEGYARLEECVRHNSDYMENYLKEFPKAYNDPRDAMAVMYHNAQMFLKTKEAPDAEKRWDKIQETYEEVCRFMRYYHGLAKKTERD
;
A
#
# COMPACT_ATOMS: atom_id res chain seq x y z
N MET A 1 13.15 56.21 -14.56
CA MET A 1 12.76 54.89 -15.11
C MET A 1 11.25 54.79 -15.05
N SER A 2 10.56 54.26 -16.05
CA SER A 2 9.09 54.15 -15.96
C SER A 2 8.72 53.00 -15.01
N PHE A 3 7.55 53.06 -14.37
CA PHE A 3 7.07 51.95 -13.53
C PHE A 3 7.04 50.62 -14.30
N GLN A 4 6.69 50.70 -15.58
CA GLN A 4 6.57 49.54 -16.44
C GLN A 4 7.93 48.86 -16.67
N ASP A 5 9.01 49.64 -16.72
CA ASP A 5 10.38 49.11 -16.82
C ASP A 5 10.82 48.50 -15.49
N GLU A 6 10.58 49.18 -14.36
CA GLU A 6 10.86 48.66 -13.01
C GLU A 6 10.11 47.33 -12.75
N MET A 7 8.83 47.27 -13.10
CA MET A 7 7.99 46.07 -13.01
C MET A 7 8.55 44.93 -13.87
N LYS A 8 8.91 45.21 -15.13
CA LYS A 8 9.49 44.18 -16.01
C LYS A 8 10.83 43.68 -15.49
N GLN A 9 11.67 44.55 -14.94
CA GLN A 9 12.96 44.15 -14.35
C GLN A 9 12.76 43.18 -13.19
N ILE A 10 11.85 43.47 -12.26
CA ILE A 10 11.61 42.53 -11.16
C ILE A 10 10.97 41.23 -11.63
N PHE A 11 10.11 41.27 -12.65
CA PHE A 11 9.57 40.04 -13.25
C PHE A 11 10.68 39.18 -13.86
N LEU A 12 11.65 39.79 -14.55
CA LEU A 12 12.80 39.05 -15.07
C LEU A 12 13.65 38.44 -13.94
N ARG A 13 13.86 39.17 -12.83
CA ARG A 13 14.51 38.64 -11.63
C ARG A 13 13.74 37.46 -11.02
N VAL A 14 12.41 37.55 -10.93
CA VAL A 14 11.55 36.43 -10.51
C VAL A 14 11.72 35.25 -11.47
N ALA A 15 11.69 35.47 -12.78
CA ALA A 15 11.90 34.41 -13.76
C ALA A 15 13.28 33.73 -13.62
N ALA A 16 14.31 34.50 -13.27
CA ALA A 16 15.67 34.02 -13.01
C ALA A 16 15.84 33.32 -11.64
N GLY A 17 14.88 33.45 -10.73
CA GLY A 17 14.97 32.87 -9.38
C GLY A 17 15.74 33.74 -8.38
N GLU A 18 15.82 35.05 -8.61
CA GLU A 18 16.67 35.98 -7.84
C GLU A 18 15.91 36.81 -6.79
N VAL A 19 14.65 36.46 -6.52
CA VAL A 19 13.77 37.21 -5.62
C VAL A 19 13.27 36.26 -4.54
N GLU A 20 13.57 36.55 -3.29
CA GLU A 20 13.09 35.72 -2.19
C GLU A 20 11.59 35.93 -1.93
N PRO A 21 10.86 34.94 -1.40
CA PRO A 21 9.41 35.05 -1.19
C PRO A 21 9.00 36.32 -0.43
N ASP A 22 9.70 36.67 0.65
CA ASP A 22 9.43 37.88 1.45
C ASP A 22 9.73 39.18 0.67
N GLU A 23 10.77 39.17 -0.17
CA GLU A 23 11.12 40.30 -1.05
C GLU A 23 10.00 40.54 -2.07
N TRP A 24 9.50 39.45 -2.68
CA TRP A 24 8.38 39.52 -3.62
C TRP A 24 7.09 40.02 -2.96
N GLU A 25 6.74 39.47 -1.79
CA GLU A 25 5.55 39.90 -1.05
C GLU A 25 5.59 41.39 -0.73
N THR A 26 6.72 41.84 -0.20
CA THR A 26 6.95 43.25 0.17
C THR A 26 6.83 44.14 -1.06
N TRP A 27 7.55 43.81 -2.14
CA TRP A 27 7.53 44.61 -3.36
C TRP A 27 6.14 44.65 -4.00
N TRP A 28 5.46 43.51 -4.09
CA TRP A 28 4.11 43.41 -4.67
C TRP A 28 3.12 44.28 -3.90
N ASN A 29 3.12 44.16 -2.57
CA ASN A 29 2.21 44.91 -1.71
C ASN A 29 2.48 46.42 -1.73
N SER A 30 3.76 46.84 -1.74
CA SER A 30 4.12 48.25 -1.87
C SER A 30 3.73 48.86 -3.23
N ASN A 31 3.59 48.05 -4.28
CA ASN A 31 3.26 48.52 -5.64
C ASN A 31 1.83 48.18 -6.07
N LYS A 32 0.98 47.67 -5.16
CA LYS A 32 -0.34 47.10 -5.48
C LYS A 32 -1.18 48.00 -6.38
N ALA A 33 -1.39 49.26 -6.01
CA ALA A 33 -2.21 50.21 -6.78
C ALA A 33 -1.72 50.38 -8.23
N ARG A 34 -0.41 50.58 -8.41
CA ARG A 34 0.22 50.73 -9.74
C ARG A 34 0.14 49.45 -10.56
N LEU A 35 0.19 48.28 -9.92
CA LEU A 35 0.01 46.98 -10.55
C LEU A 35 -1.44 46.76 -11.00
N GLU A 36 -2.45 47.30 -10.30
CA GLU A 36 -3.85 47.19 -10.72
C GLU A 36 -4.12 47.94 -12.02
N GLU A 37 -3.45 49.08 -12.21
CA GLU A 37 -3.51 49.89 -13.43
C GLU A 37 -2.73 49.24 -14.59
N SER A 38 -1.61 48.58 -14.28
CA SER A 38 -0.66 48.08 -15.28
C SER A 38 -0.90 46.62 -15.72
N LEU A 39 -1.60 45.82 -14.92
CA LEU A 39 -1.80 44.38 -15.18
C LEU A 39 -3.28 44.01 -15.27
N LYS A 40 -3.59 43.10 -16.21
CA LYS A 40 -4.90 42.47 -16.28
C LYS A 40 -5.16 41.66 -15.00
N ARG A 41 -6.43 41.59 -14.59
CA ARG A 41 -6.87 40.77 -13.45
C ARG A 41 -6.34 39.33 -13.51
N GLY A 42 -6.32 38.72 -14.71
CA GLY A 42 -5.81 37.37 -14.91
C GLY A 42 -4.31 37.23 -14.62
N ASP A 43 -3.49 38.20 -15.00
CA ASP A 43 -2.04 38.15 -14.78
C ASP A 43 -1.72 38.36 -13.30
N ARG A 44 -2.42 39.29 -12.65
CA ARG A 44 -2.37 39.45 -11.19
C ARG A 44 -2.73 38.17 -10.45
N GLY A 45 -3.81 37.50 -10.86
CA GLY A 45 -4.25 36.25 -10.23
C GLY A 45 -3.28 35.07 -10.45
N ARG A 46 -2.46 35.08 -11.50
CA ARG A 46 -1.41 34.07 -11.73
C ARG A 46 -0.15 34.34 -10.92
N MET A 47 0.24 35.61 -10.79
CA MET A 47 1.46 36.03 -10.09
C MET A 47 1.26 36.14 -8.57
N MET A 48 0.07 36.54 -8.14
CA MET A 48 -0.32 36.72 -6.73
C MET A 48 -1.77 36.23 -6.51
N PRO A 49 -2.01 34.91 -6.49
CA PRO A 49 -3.32 34.32 -6.19
C PRO A 49 -3.82 34.66 -4.77
N ALA A 50 -5.11 34.50 -4.52
CA ALA A 50 -5.76 34.93 -3.28
C ALA A 50 -5.24 34.24 -1.99
N LEU A 51 -4.68 33.02 -2.11
CA LEU A 51 -4.12 32.26 -0.98
C LEU A 51 -2.59 32.35 -0.90
N TRP A 52 -1.99 33.30 -1.63
CA TRP A 52 -0.54 33.47 -1.67
C TRP A 52 -0.02 33.90 -0.30
N TYR A 53 1.08 33.28 0.13
CA TYR A 53 1.89 33.67 1.28
C TYR A 53 3.36 33.40 0.95
N ALA A 54 4.29 34.04 1.66
CA ALA A 54 5.72 33.89 1.42
C ALA A 54 6.19 32.43 1.61
N SER A 55 6.35 31.71 0.49
CA SER A 55 6.96 30.38 0.42
C SER A 55 7.43 30.09 -1.00
N TYR A 56 8.38 29.15 -1.16
CA TYR A 56 8.86 28.79 -2.49
C TYR A 56 7.81 28.06 -3.34
N TYR A 57 6.83 27.38 -2.72
CA TYR A 57 5.68 26.82 -3.43
C TYR A 57 4.90 27.88 -4.21
N TRP A 58 4.61 29.01 -3.55
CA TRP A 58 3.91 30.10 -4.20
C TRP A 58 4.81 30.84 -5.19
N MET A 59 6.11 30.97 -4.92
CA MET A 59 7.07 31.55 -5.86
C MET A 59 7.20 30.74 -7.17
N ALA A 60 7.17 29.40 -7.12
CA ALA A 60 7.17 28.58 -8.33
C ALA A 60 5.94 28.86 -9.22
N LYS A 61 4.77 29.09 -8.61
CA LYS A 61 3.56 29.52 -9.34
C LYS A 61 3.66 30.95 -9.84
N THR A 62 4.19 31.85 -9.03
CA THR A 62 4.46 33.25 -9.42
C THR A 62 5.38 33.30 -10.63
N GLN A 63 6.47 32.53 -10.64
CA GLN A 63 7.41 32.42 -11.75
C GLN A 63 6.74 31.90 -13.03
N SER A 64 5.88 30.89 -12.91
CA SER A 64 5.05 30.41 -14.03
C SER A 64 4.10 31.50 -14.54
N GLY A 65 3.47 32.27 -13.64
CA GLY A 65 2.62 33.40 -13.98
C GLY A 65 3.38 34.53 -14.69
N VAL A 66 4.60 34.81 -14.26
CA VAL A 66 5.52 35.77 -14.89
C VAL A 66 5.92 35.30 -16.29
N ALA A 67 6.32 34.05 -16.44
CA ALA A 67 6.66 33.48 -17.75
C ALA A 67 5.46 33.58 -18.72
N TYR A 68 4.26 33.29 -18.23
CA TYR A 68 3.02 33.42 -19.00
C TYR A 68 2.76 34.87 -19.44
N TYR A 69 2.98 35.86 -18.56
CA TYR A 69 2.82 37.28 -18.91
C TYR A 69 3.70 37.68 -20.11
N PHE A 70 4.96 37.25 -20.11
CA PHE A 70 5.89 37.51 -21.21
C PHE A 70 5.52 36.72 -22.48
N TYR A 71 5.09 35.47 -22.34
CA TYR A 71 4.55 34.66 -23.44
C TYR A 71 3.34 35.33 -24.11
N ALA A 72 2.38 35.83 -23.32
CA ALA A 72 1.19 36.52 -23.82
C ALA A 72 1.51 37.84 -24.54
N GLN A 73 2.69 38.40 -24.33
CA GLN A 73 3.21 39.56 -25.05
C GLN A 73 4.04 39.21 -26.29
N GLY A 74 4.10 37.92 -26.66
CA GLY A 74 4.89 37.43 -27.79
C GLY A 74 6.40 37.41 -27.53
N ARG A 75 6.82 37.43 -26.26
CA ARG A 75 8.25 37.47 -25.86
C ARG A 75 8.54 36.38 -24.81
N PRO A 76 8.45 35.09 -25.15
CA PRO A 76 8.69 34.01 -24.18
C PRO A 76 10.08 34.13 -23.56
N ILE A 77 10.16 33.86 -22.26
CA ILE A 77 11.40 33.88 -21.48
C ILE A 77 11.67 32.49 -20.90
N LYS A 78 12.95 32.17 -20.65
CA LYS A 78 13.33 30.98 -19.90
C LYS A 78 13.19 31.24 -18.41
N THR A 79 12.73 30.25 -17.67
CA THR A 79 12.66 30.27 -16.21
C THR A 79 13.76 29.42 -15.60
N SER A 80 14.30 29.86 -14.48
CA SER A 80 15.18 29.07 -13.62
C SER A 80 14.40 27.95 -12.92
N ASN A 81 15.07 26.85 -12.59
CA ASN A 81 14.57 25.77 -11.75
C ASN A 81 14.66 26.09 -10.23
N TYR A 82 15.27 27.21 -9.84
CA TYR A 82 15.56 27.55 -8.45
C TYR A 82 14.37 27.42 -7.49
N TYR A 83 13.22 28.04 -7.79
CA TYR A 83 12.07 27.96 -6.88
C TYR A 83 11.45 26.57 -6.81
N GLU A 84 11.52 25.79 -7.89
CA GLU A 84 11.04 24.41 -7.88
C GLU A 84 11.95 23.54 -7.00
N GLU A 85 13.27 23.70 -7.11
CA GLU A 85 14.23 23.01 -6.26
C GLU A 85 14.06 23.40 -4.79
N LYS A 86 13.95 24.70 -4.48
CA LYS A 86 13.73 25.20 -3.12
C LYS A 86 12.40 24.72 -2.53
N MET A 87 11.33 24.75 -3.32
CA MET A 87 10.04 24.19 -2.93
C MET A 87 10.17 22.71 -2.56
N GLN A 88 10.87 21.91 -3.36
CA GLN A 88 11.08 20.49 -3.06
C GLN A 88 11.95 20.28 -1.80
N GLU A 89 12.96 21.12 -1.58
CA GLU A 89 13.79 21.09 -0.36
C GLU A 89 12.96 21.40 0.89
N GLU A 90 12.13 22.45 0.85
CA GLU A 90 11.25 22.81 1.96
C GLU A 90 10.22 21.72 2.25
N GLU A 91 9.54 21.21 1.22
CA GLU A 91 8.55 20.13 1.37
C GLU A 91 9.18 18.89 2.01
N LYS A 92 10.38 18.49 1.57
CA LYS A 92 11.12 17.37 2.19
C LYS A 92 11.47 17.64 3.66
N ARG A 93 11.89 18.87 3.99
CA ARG A 93 12.20 19.26 5.37
C ARG A 93 10.97 19.21 6.26
N GLU A 94 9.85 19.78 5.81
CA GLU A 94 8.62 19.80 6.58
C GLU A 94 8.01 18.40 6.76
N ILE A 95 8.03 17.57 5.71
CA ILE A 95 7.62 16.16 5.82
C ILE A 95 8.49 15.43 6.83
N ARG A 96 9.81 15.65 6.83
CA ARG A 96 10.72 15.05 7.81
C ARG A 96 10.35 15.47 9.24
N THR A 97 10.13 16.76 9.47
CA THR A 97 9.69 17.26 10.79
C THR A 97 8.36 16.65 11.23
N ALA A 98 7.39 16.53 10.31
CA ALA A 98 6.11 15.91 10.60
C ALA A 98 6.25 14.42 10.94
N MET A 99 7.12 13.70 10.23
CA MET A 99 7.46 12.30 10.53
C MET A 99 8.19 12.13 11.87
N GLU A 100 9.10 13.04 12.22
CA GLU A 100 9.74 13.05 13.54
C GLU A 100 8.72 13.26 14.68
N GLY A 101 7.76 14.17 14.48
CA GLY A 101 6.62 14.35 15.39
C GLY A 101 5.81 13.06 15.54
N TYR A 102 5.41 12.46 14.43
CA TYR A 102 4.70 11.17 14.42
C TYR A 102 5.46 10.07 15.16
N HIS A 103 6.77 9.95 14.96
CA HIS A 103 7.58 8.94 15.66
C HIS A 103 7.64 9.19 17.16
N LYS A 104 7.64 10.45 17.62
CA LYS A 104 7.54 10.79 19.05
C LYS A 104 6.17 10.40 19.61
N ASP A 105 5.10 10.71 18.88
CA ASP A 105 3.72 10.43 19.32
C ASP A 105 3.44 8.92 19.42
N THR A 106 4.04 8.13 18.51
CA THR A 106 3.88 6.66 18.48
C THR A 106 4.91 5.91 19.31
N ALA A 107 5.96 6.59 19.82
CA ALA A 107 7.08 5.96 20.51
C ALA A 107 6.67 5.12 21.72
N PHE A 108 5.67 5.57 22.49
CA PHE A 108 5.22 4.86 23.68
C PHE A 108 4.61 3.48 23.33
N ALA A 109 3.69 3.44 22.36
CA ALA A 109 3.06 2.20 21.92
C ALA A 109 4.09 1.27 21.27
N ARG A 110 4.98 1.83 20.44
CA ARG A 110 6.10 1.09 19.83
C ARG A 110 7.00 0.44 20.88
N LYS A 111 7.41 1.19 21.92
CA LYS A 111 8.27 0.68 22.99
C LYS A 111 7.62 -0.48 23.74
N ARG A 112 6.31 -0.41 24.01
CA ARG A 112 5.58 -1.51 24.66
C ARG A 112 5.55 -2.76 23.78
N TRP A 113 5.34 -2.57 22.47
CA TRP A 113 5.40 -3.67 21.51
C TRP A 113 6.79 -4.29 21.41
N GLU A 114 7.84 -3.47 21.35
CA GLU A 114 9.23 -3.95 21.32
C GLU A 114 9.58 -4.72 22.60
N ALA A 115 9.18 -4.22 23.78
CA ALA A 115 9.37 -4.95 25.04
C ALA A 115 8.63 -6.29 25.07
N TYR A 116 7.40 -6.35 24.56
CA TYR A 116 6.68 -7.63 24.42
C TYR A 116 7.44 -8.63 23.53
N LEU A 117 8.02 -8.16 22.43
CA LEU A 117 8.79 -8.98 21.51
C LEU A 117 10.12 -9.49 22.10
N GLU A 118 10.73 -8.76 23.03
CA GLU A 118 11.93 -9.22 23.76
C GLU A 118 11.61 -10.48 24.60
N ASP A 119 10.43 -10.54 25.19
CA ASP A 119 9.93 -11.71 25.93
C ASP A 119 9.42 -12.83 25.00
N HIS A 120 9.19 -12.54 23.72
CA HIS A 120 8.67 -13.47 22.72
C HIS A 120 9.54 -13.47 21.45
N PRO A 121 10.84 -13.83 21.56
CA PRO A 121 11.79 -13.65 20.48
C PRO A 121 11.44 -14.51 19.26
N ALA A 122 11.39 -13.87 18.09
CA ALA A 122 11.32 -14.54 16.82
C ALA A 122 12.73 -14.94 16.33
N GLU A 123 12.83 -16.07 15.63
CA GLU A 123 14.09 -16.48 14.99
C GLU A 123 14.57 -15.39 14.01
N PRO A 124 15.79 -14.87 14.16
CA PRO A 124 16.32 -13.88 13.25
C PRO A 124 16.57 -14.50 11.88
N ILE A 125 16.23 -13.77 10.82
CA ILE A 125 16.55 -14.16 9.44
C ILE A 125 17.64 -13.22 8.94
N VAL A 126 18.82 -13.80 8.70
CA VAL A 126 19.91 -13.09 8.03
C VAL A 126 19.85 -13.43 6.55
N PHE A 127 19.41 -12.47 5.75
CA PHE A 127 19.32 -12.62 4.30
C PHE A 127 19.72 -11.32 3.64
N ASP A 128 20.80 -11.36 2.85
CA ASP A 128 21.26 -10.21 2.08
C ASP A 128 20.41 -10.03 0.82
N TRP A 129 19.20 -9.52 1.01
CA TRP A 129 18.30 -9.19 -0.09
C TRP A 129 18.83 -8.05 -0.95
N LYS A 130 19.71 -7.18 -0.43
CA LYS A 130 20.28 -6.05 -1.17
C LYS A 130 21.18 -6.53 -2.31
N SER A 131 21.80 -7.71 -2.17
CA SER A 131 22.55 -8.36 -3.25
C SER A 131 21.69 -8.70 -4.49
N LEU A 132 20.37 -8.72 -4.37
CA LEU A 132 19.44 -9.03 -5.47
C LEU A 132 19.00 -7.78 -6.25
N LEU A 133 19.38 -6.58 -5.81
CA LEU A 133 18.98 -5.34 -6.46
C LEU A 133 19.67 -5.15 -7.82
N GLY A 134 19.01 -4.42 -8.72
CA GLY A 134 19.52 -4.13 -10.06
C GLY A 134 19.17 -5.21 -11.09
N THR A 135 20.02 -5.39 -12.09
CA THR A 135 19.76 -6.37 -13.16
C THR A 135 19.96 -7.80 -12.65
N PRO A 136 18.98 -8.71 -12.80
CA PRO A 136 19.13 -10.10 -12.40
C PRO A 136 20.36 -10.77 -13.02
N PRO A 137 21.11 -11.58 -12.25
CA PRO A 137 22.25 -12.33 -12.79
C PRO A 137 21.83 -13.25 -13.94
N GLY A 138 22.51 -13.10 -15.09
CA GLY A 138 22.21 -13.89 -16.29
C GLY A 138 20.99 -13.44 -17.09
N GLN A 139 20.37 -12.30 -16.73
CA GLN A 139 19.33 -11.69 -17.56
C GLN A 139 19.90 -11.36 -18.95
N LYS A 140 19.29 -11.94 -19.99
CA LYS A 140 19.67 -11.65 -21.38
C LYS A 140 19.37 -10.20 -21.73
N PRO A 141 20.09 -9.58 -22.69
CA PRO A 141 19.70 -8.28 -23.24
C PRO A 141 18.25 -8.29 -23.73
N ALA A 142 17.62 -7.11 -23.76
CA ALA A 142 16.29 -6.95 -24.34
C ALA A 142 16.26 -7.47 -25.78
N LYS A 143 15.11 -8.01 -26.20
CA LYS A 143 14.92 -8.43 -27.58
C LYS A 143 14.97 -7.19 -28.48
N ASP A 144 15.63 -7.31 -29.63
CA ASP A 144 15.62 -6.26 -30.64
C ASP A 144 14.34 -6.36 -31.46
N PHE A 145 13.47 -5.36 -31.33
CA PHE A 145 12.21 -5.26 -32.06
C PHE A 145 12.40 -4.29 -33.24
N CYS A 146 12.00 -4.69 -34.44
CA CYS A 146 12.04 -3.80 -35.62
C CYS A 146 10.94 -2.73 -35.63
N TYR A 147 10.20 -2.58 -34.52
CA TYR A 147 9.09 -1.66 -34.34
C TYR A 147 9.04 -1.19 -32.88
N LYS A 148 8.58 0.04 -32.64
CA LYS A 148 8.37 0.58 -31.28
C LYS A 148 6.98 0.27 -30.74
N ASN A 149 5.97 0.46 -31.58
CA ASN A 149 4.57 0.22 -31.24
C ASN A 149 4.06 -0.95 -32.05
N ALA A 150 3.49 -1.92 -31.37
CA ALA A 150 2.93 -3.11 -31.96
C ALA A 150 1.56 -2.81 -32.57
N ARG A 151 1.40 -3.10 -33.86
CA ARG A 151 0.23 -2.76 -34.69
C ARG A 151 -0.47 -3.98 -35.28
N THR A 152 0.12 -5.17 -35.15
CA THR A 152 -0.48 -6.44 -35.58
C THR A 152 -0.66 -7.39 -34.39
N THR A 153 -1.52 -8.38 -34.57
CA THR A 153 -1.77 -9.43 -33.57
C THR A 153 -0.49 -10.19 -33.21
N GLU A 154 0.37 -10.47 -34.19
CA GLU A 154 1.66 -11.13 -33.99
C GLU A 154 2.60 -10.27 -33.16
N GLN A 155 2.69 -8.98 -33.48
CA GLN A 155 3.52 -8.03 -32.74
C GLN A 155 3.04 -7.86 -31.29
N TRP A 156 1.72 -7.83 -31.06
CA TRP A 156 1.13 -7.81 -29.71
C TRP A 156 1.50 -9.08 -28.92
N LYS A 157 1.45 -10.23 -29.57
CA LYS A 157 1.79 -11.50 -28.95
C LYS A 157 3.27 -11.55 -28.57
N GLU A 158 4.14 -11.11 -29.48
CA GLU A 158 5.59 -11.08 -29.28
C GLU A 158 6.01 -10.14 -28.13
N CYS A 159 5.50 -8.91 -28.12
CA CYS A 159 5.75 -7.95 -27.04
C CYS A 159 5.21 -8.47 -25.70
N GLY A 160 4.00 -9.05 -25.71
CA GLY A 160 3.38 -9.62 -24.52
C GLY A 160 4.15 -10.83 -23.96
N GLU A 161 4.69 -11.69 -24.82
CA GLU A 161 5.52 -12.84 -24.42
C GLU A 161 6.85 -12.39 -23.80
N GLU A 162 7.53 -11.42 -24.43
CA GLU A 162 8.77 -10.85 -23.88
C GLU A 162 8.52 -10.17 -22.53
N LEU A 163 7.47 -9.35 -22.42
CA LEU A 163 7.10 -8.70 -21.16
C LEU A 163 6.86 -9.72 -20.05
N LYS A 164 6.04 -10.76 -20.31
CA LYS A 164 5.80 -11.83 -19.33
C LYS A 164 7.07 -12.55 -18.93
N PHE A 165 7.98 -12.79 -19.89
CA PHE A 165 9.27 -13.42 -19.62
C PHE A 165 10.10 -12.58 -18.64
N ARG A 166 10.25 -11.26 -18.88
CA ARG A 166 11.02 -10.35 -18.01
C ARG A 166 10.42 -10.17 -16.62
N LEU A 167 9.09 -10.13 -16.54
CA LEU A 167 8.37 -10.08 -15.27
C LEU A 167 8.55 -11.36 -14.46
N LYS A 168 8.52 -12.53 -15.11
CA LYS A 168 8.76 -13.82 -14.45
C LYS A 168 10.21 -13.97 -14.02
N GLU A 169 11.15 -13.54 -14.84
CA GLU A 169 12.59 -13.54 -14.55
C GLU A 169 12.90 -12.72 -13.28
N ASN A 170 12.40 -11.49 -13.19
CA ASN A 170 12.57 -10.67 -11.98
C ASN A 170 11.87 -11.27 -10.75
N LEU A 171 10.65 -11.80 -10.90
CA LEU A 171 9.96 -12.48 -9.79
C LEU A 171 10.79 -13.66 -9.26
N GLN A 172 11.41 -14.43 -10.15
CA GLN A 172 12.23 -15.59 -9.79
C GLN A 172 13.59 -15.20 -9.21
N ALA A 173 14.20 -14.12 -9.69
CA ALA A 173 15.52 -13.68 -9.25
C ALA A 173 15.49 -12.85 -7.96
N LYS A 174 14.42 -12.08 -7.73
CA LYS A 174 14.35 -11.11 -6.62
C LYS A 174 13.38 -11.53 -5.53
N ILE A 175 12.13 -11.84 -5.89
CA ILE A 175 11.08 -12.09 -4.90
C ILE A 175 11.12 -13.52 -4.37
N ALA A 176 11.32 -14.51 -5.25
CA ALA A 176 11.33 -15.91 -4.84
C ALA A 176 12.44 -16.23 -3.81
N PRO A 177 13.68 -15.73 -3.94
CA PRO A 177 14.71 -15.95 -2.92
C PRO A 177 14.37 -15.28 -1.60
N ALA A 178 13.84 -14.05 -1.62
CA ALA A 178 13.39 -13.35 -0.42
C ALA A 178 12.26 -14.12 0.28
N ALA A 179 11.19 -14.48 -0.43
CA ALA A 179 10.09 -15.26 0.13
C ALA A 179 10.58 -16.62 0.70
N LYS A 180 11.51 -17.30 0.01
CA LYS A 180 12.12 -18.55 0.48
C LYS A 180 12.93 -18.36 1.76
N ALA A 181 13.70 -17.27 1.89
CA ALA A 181 14.46 -16.96 3.10
C ALA A 181 13.54 -16.84 4.32
N TYR A 182 12.32 -16.34 4.12
CA TYR A 182 11.27 -16.28 5.13
C TYR A 182 10.41 -17.55 5.23
N GLY A 183 10.87 -18.68 4.70
CA GLY A 183 10.19 -19.99 4.82
C GLY A 183 8.91 -20.12 4.00
N MET A 184 8.64 -19.20 3.07
CA MET A 184 7.47 -19.27 2.20
C MET A 184 7.68 -20.28 1.08
N LYS A 185 6.65 -21.07 0.80
CA LYS A 185 6.57 -22.01 -0.31
C LYS A 185 5.85 -21.37 -1.49
N LYS A 186 6.22 -21.77 -2.69
CA LYS A 186 5.57 -21.32 -3.91
C LYS A 186 4.24 -22.07 -4.12
N ALA A 187 3.13 -21.33 -4.21
CA ALA A 187 1.78 -21.85 -4.45
C ALA A 187 1.25 -21.37 -5.81
N GLY A 188 1.70 -22.03 -6.89
CA GLY A 188 1.41 -21.60 -8.26
C GLY A 188 2.46 -20.62 -8.81
N PRO A 189 2.24 -20.02 -10.00
CA PRO A 189 3.30 -19.27 -10.69
C PRO A 189 3.68 -17.95 -9.99
N LYS A 190 2.75 -17.35 -9.25
CA LYS A 190 2.79 -15.95 -8.81
C LYS A 190 2.42 -15.71 -7.34
N THR A 191 2.41 -16.78 -6.54
CA THR A 191 2.00 -16.71 -5.13
C THR A 191 3.00 -17.45 -4.26
N PHE A 192 3.28 -16.88 -3.10
CA PHE A 192 4.11 -17.43 -2.04
C PHE A 192 3.29 -17.47 -0.77
N VAL A 193 3.34 -18.59 -0.05
CA VAL A 193 2.54 -18.84 1.14
C VAL A 193 3.38 -19.52 2.21
N ARG A 194 3.11 -19.21 3.47
CA ARG A 194 3.70 -19.87 4.63
C ARG A 194 2.62 -20.11 5.66
N GLU A 195 2.64 -21.29 6.27
CA GLU A 195 1.92 -21.57 7.52
C GLU A 195 2.97 -21.73 8.63
N ARG A 196 2.78 -21.03 9.75
CA ARG A 196 3.58 -21.19 10.98
C ARG A 196 2.70 -20.92 12.19
N ASN A 197 2.64 -21.84 13.15
CA ASN A 197 1.97 -21.65 14.44
C ASN A 197 0.55 -21.07 14.33
N GLY A 198 -0.25 -21.63 13.43
CA GLY A 198 -1.64 -21.18 13.20
C GLY A 198 -1.77 -19.87 12.42
N LEU A 199 -0.67 -19.25 11.98
CA LEU A 199 -0.66 -18.07 11.12
C LEU A 199 -0.33 -18.44 9.67
N VAL A 200 -0.91 -17.67 8.76
CA VAL A 200 -0.67 -17.73 7.33
C VAL A 200 -0.11 -16.39 6.85
N SER A 201 1.02 -16.44 6.18
CA SER A 201 1.57 -15.31 5.42
C SER A 201 1.42 -15.59 3.93
N ARG A 202 0.89 -14.64 3.17
CA ARG A 202 0.70 -14.78 1.72
C ARG A 202 1.18 -13.54 0.98
N ILE A 203 1.90 -13.75 -0.11
CA ILE A 203 2.22 -12.73 -1.12
C ILE A 203 1.77 -13.27 -2.46
N GLY A 204 0.84 -12.60 -3.12
CA GLY A 204 0.30 -12.96 -4.42
C GLY A 204 0.34 -11.78 -5.36
N PHE A 205 0.80 -11.99 -6.59
CA PHE A 205 0.76 -10.96 -7.61
C PHE A 205 -0.50 -11.14 -8.49
N ILE A 206 -1.36 -10.13 -8.52
CA ILE A 206 -2.65 -10.11 -9.22
C ILE A 206 -2.46 -9.45 -10.59
N GLY A 207 -3.19 -9.93 -11.61
CA GLY A 207 -3.08 -9.47 -12.98
C GLY A 207 -2.71 -10.55 -14.01
N TYR A 208 -2.87 -10.18 -15.29
CA TYR A 208 -2.77 -11.04 -16.46
C TYR A 208 -1.31 -11.34 -16.88
N PHE A 209 -0.75 -12.42 -16.32
CA PHE A 209 0.25 -13.22 -17.04
C PHE A 209 -0.28 -13.84 -18.36
N ARG A 210 -1.56 -13.62 -18.69
CA ARG A 210 -2.14 -13.96 -20.00
C ARG A 210 -2.08 -12.79 -21.01
N GLY A 211 -1.76 -11.54 -20.60
CA GLY A 211 -1.84 -10.35 -21.47
C GLY A 211 -0.67 -9.36 -21.42
N GLY A 212 0.19 -9.37 -20.39
CA GLY A 212 1.42 -8.56 -20.36
C GLY A 212 1.52 -7.53 -19.23
N GLY A 213 1.43 -7.94 -17.97
CA GLY A 213 1.65 -7.06 -16.82
C GLY A 213 1.20 -7.64 -15.48
N TYR A 214 1.56 -6.97 -14.38
CA TYR A 214 0.93 -7.13 -13.07
C TYR A 214 0.01 -5.94 -12.80
N GLU A 215 -1.20 -6.20 -12.33
CA GLU A 215 -2.21 -5.17 -12.03
C GLU A 215 -2.18 -4.76 -10.56
N ALA A 216 -1.88 -5.71 -9.65
CA ALA A 216 -1.82 -5.46 -8.22
C ALA A 216 -0.97 -6.49 -7.48
N MET A 217 -0.64 -6.22 -6.21
CA MET A 217 -0.06 -7.19 -5.29
C MET A 217 -0.97 -7.33 -4.08
N SER A 218 -1.36 -8.56 -3.75
CA SER A 218 -2.08 -8.93 -2.54
C SER A 218 -1.10 -9.52 -1.55
N TYR A 219 -1.05 -8.98 -0.34
CA TYR A 219 -0.18 -9.48 0.71
C TYR A 219 -0.89 -9.37 2.06
N TYR A 220 -0.79 -10.41 2.88
CA TYR A 220 -1.41 -10.43 4.22
C TYR A 220 -0.75 -11.44 5.16
N LEU A 221 -0.91 -11.16 6.45
CA LEU A 221 -0.65 -12.09 7.55
C LEU A 221 -1.95 -12.21 8.35
N CYS A 222 -2.46 -13.43 8.55
CA CYS A 222 -3.67 -13.67 9.33
C CYS A 222 -3.62 -15.04 10.01
N PRO A 223 -4.45 -15.31 11.03
CA PRO A 223 -4.71 -16.67 11.48
C PRO A 223 -5.25 -17.54 10.35
N ILE A 224 -4.91 -18.83 10.37
CA ILE A 224 -5.29 -19.78 9.32
C ILE A 224 -6.79 -19.94 9.16
N TYR A 225 -7.57 -19.73 10.21
CA TYR A 225 -9.03 -19.82 10.15
C TYR A 225 -9.67 -18.57 9.57
N ALA A 226 -8.92 -17.47 9.40
CA ALA A 226 -9.42 -16.17 8.99
C ALA A 226 -9.38 -16.01 7.46
N ILE A 227 -10.30 -15.22 6.93
CA ILE A 227 -10.22 -14.77 5.54
C ILE A 227 -9.17 -13.66 5.39
N GLU A 228 -8.82 -13.33 4.15
CA GLU A 228 -7.83 -12.29 3.82
C GLU A 228 -8.26 -10.84 4.13
N TYR A 229 -9.47 -10.66 4.68
CA TYR A 229 -10.06 -9.39 5.04
C TYR A 229 -10.07 -9.24 6.57
N GLY A 230 -9.52 -8.14 7.10
CA GLY A 230 -9.46 -7.87 8.54
C GLY A 230 -8.48 -6.75 8.93
N ILE A 231 -8.65 -6.20 10.14
CA ILE A 231 -7.97 -4.96 10.61
C ILE A 231 -6.50 -5.14 10.99
N LEU A 232 -6.08 -6.34 11.41
CA LEU A 232 -4.78 -6.55 12.06
C LEU A 232 -3.62 -6.76 11.08
N GLY A 233 -3.40 -5.79 10.19
CA GLY A 233 -2.31 -5.76 9.22
C GLY A 233 -0.94 -5.41 9.83
N ILE A 234 -0.15 -4.65 9.07
CA ILE A 234 1.15 -4.11 9.52
C ILE A 234 0.99 -2.63 9.89
N PRO A 235 1.91 -2.05 10.68
CA PRO A 235 1.85 -0.63 11.05
C PRO A 235 1.65 0.30 9.84
N GLY A 236 0.90 1.39 10.00
CA GLY A 236 0.49 2.24 8.87
C GLY A 236 1.65 2.85 8.08
N HIS A 237 2.73 3.24 8.76
CA HIS A 237 3.96 3.73 8.12
C HIS A 237 4.71 2.66 7.33
N ILE A 238 4.39 1.38 7.50
CA ILE A 238 4.90 0.29 6.66
C ILE A 238 3.88 0.00 5.54
N CYS A 239 2.60 -0.12 5.88
CA CYS A 239 1.51 -0.43 4.94
C CYS A 239 1.38 0.61 3.82
N GLN A 240 1.47 1.90 4.16
CA GLN A 240 1.25 3.01 3.23
C GLN A 240 2.35 4.08 3.25
N GLY A 241 3.45 3.85 3.98
CA GLY A 241 4.57 4.80 4.05
C GLY A 241 5.47 4.79 2.81
N GLU A 242 6.70 5.32 2.97
CA GLU A 242 7.55 5.69 1.83
C GLU A 242 7.85 4.53 0.86
N ASN A 243 8.23 3.37 1.40
CA ASN A 243 8.53 2.19 0.58
C ASN A 243 7.28 1.70 -0.18
N PHE A 244 6.10 1.76 0.44
CA PHE A 244 4.84 1.47 -0.26
C PHE A 244 4.56 2.48 -1.36
N GLN A 245 4.72 3.79 -1.10
CA GLN A 245 4.48 4.83 -2.11
C GLN A 245 5.43 4.69 -3.29
N ARG A 246 6.70 4.36 -3.05
CA ARG A 246 7.70 4.09 -4.10
C ARG A 246 7.34 2.84 -4.90
N MET A 247 6.99 1.76 -4.20
CA MET A 247 6.46 0.55 -4.82
C MET A 247 5.15 0.83 -5.57
N HIS A 248 4.29 1.75 -5.16
CA HIS A 248 3.02 2.01 -5.85
C HIS A 248 3.17 2.97 -7.04
N LYS A 249 4.11 3.91 -6.97
CA LYS A 249 4.36 4.90 -8.02
C LYS A 249 4.67 4.21 -9.35
N ASP A 250 3.94 4.55 -10.42
CA ASP A 250 4.13 3.96 -11.76
C ASP A 250 3.88 2.43 -11.82
N TRP A 251 3.18 1.83 -10.82
CA TRP A 251 2.84 0.40 -10.81
C TRP A 251 2.07 -0.04 -12.07
N GLY A 252 1.06 0.73 -12.46
CA GLY A 252 0.23 0.46 -13.64
C GLY A 252 0.91 0.77 -14.99
N VAL A 253 2.11 1.35 -15.00
CA VAL A 253 2.84 1.64 -16.25
C VAL A 253 3.35 0.34 -16.91
N ILE A 254 3.30 -0.80 -16.23
CA ILE A 254 3.75 -2.12 -16.72
C ILE A 254 2.66 -2.84 -17.57
N GLU A 255 1.46 -2.28 -17.69
CA GLU A 255 0.24 -3.06 -18.01
C GLU A 255 -0.02 -3.43 -19.49
N TYR A 256 0.73 -2.90 -20.47
CA TYR A 256 0.38 -3.11 -21.88
C TYR A 256 1.54 -3.61 -22.75
N GLY A 257 1.33 -4.77 -23.39
CA GLY A 257 2.18 -5.33 -24.45
C GLY A 257 1.98 -4.68 -25.83
N MET A 258 1.49 -3.44 -25.90
CA MET A 258 1.35 -2.71 -27.18
C MET A 258 2.64 -1.99 -27.59
N GLU A 259 3.64 -1.96 -26.70
CA GLU A 259 4.96 -1.38 -26.95
C GLU A 259 6.03 -2.47 -26.91
N ALA A 260 7.08 -2.29 -27.71
CA ALA A 260 8.26 -3.15 -27.69
C ALA A 260 8.95 -3.10 -26.32
N VAL A 261 9.36 -4.27 -25.83
CA VAL A 261 10.10 -4.40 -24.56
C VAL A 261 11.59 -4.20 -24.85
N ASP A 262 11.95 -2.94 -25.08
CA ASP A 262 13.33 -2.52 -25.34
C ASP A 262 14.19 -2.49 -24.05
N ALA A 263 15.45 -2.10 -24.18
CA ALA A 263 16.38 -2.02 -23.05
C ALA A 263 15.90 -1.08 -21.93
N ALA A 264 15.31 0.07 -22.28
CA ALA A 264 14.80 1.03 -21.30
C ALA A 264 13.58 0.46 -20.55
N ARG A 265 12.73 -0.29 -21.24
CA ARG A 265 11.60 -0.99 -20.65
C ARG A 265 12.05 -2.10 -19.71
N VAL A 266 13.07 -2.88 -20.08
CA VAL A 266 13.67 -3.90 -19.19
C VAL A 266 14.26 -3.26 -17.94
N GLU A 267 15.00 -2.16 -18.07
CA GLU A 267 15.54 -1.42 -16.92
C GLU A 267 14.43 -0.88 -16.01
N CYS A 268 13.34 -0.37 -16.59
CA CYS A 268 12.15 0.06 -15.85
C CYS A 268 11.54 -1.09 -15.04
N ILE A 269 11.38 -2.28 -15.65
CA ILE A 269 10.90 -3.48 -14.95
C ILE A 269 11.84 -3.86 -13.81
N ASN A 270 13.16 -3.87 -14.05
CA ASN A 270 14.14 -4.24 -13.03
C ASN A 270 14.05 -3.30 -11.82
N ARG A 271 14.06 -1.98 -12.05
CA ARG A 271 13.89 -0.97 -10.99
C ARG A 271 12.58 -1.14 -10.25
N LYS A 272 11.50 -1.46 -10.96
CA LYS A 272 10.21 -1.68 -10.31
C LYS A 272 10.24 -2.87 -9.34
N PHE A 273 10.90 -3.95 -9.73
CA PHE A 273 11.10 -5.08 -8.84
C PHE A 273 12.08 -4.80 -7.69
N ASP A 274 12.99 -3.85 -7.84
CA ASP A 274 13.81 -3.35 -6.72
C ASP A 274 12.94 -2.63 -5.69
N ASP A 275 11.99 -1.82 -6.13
CA ASP A 275 11.03 -1.16 -5.24
C ASP A 275 10.14 -2.18 -4.51
N ILE A 276 9.66 -3.22 -5.22
CA ILE A 276 8.88 -4.33 -4.62
C ILE A 276 9.71 -5.07 -3.58
N LEU A 277 10.94 -5.46 -3.96
CA LEU A 277 11.82 -6.21 -3.08
C LEU A 277 12.14 -5.39 -1.83
N THR A 278 12.44 -4.10 -1.99
CA THR A 278 12.70 -3.19 -0.87
C THR A 278 11.48 -3.10 0.05
N PHE A 279 10.29 -2.88 -0.51
CA PHE A 279 9.05 -2.83 0.28
C PHE A 279 8.82 -4.13 1.09
N LEU A 280 8.98 -5.28 0.45
CA LEU A 280 8.78 -6.58 1.10
C LEU A 280 9.86 -6.90 2.13
N ALA A 281 11.14 -6.75 1.77
CA ALA A 281 12.26 -7.23 2.57
C ALA A 281 12.71 -6.26 3.68
N ASP A 282 12.46 -4.96 3.52
CA ASP A 282 12.79 -3.93 4.52
C ASP A 282 11.62 -3.69 5.49
N GLY A 283 10.38 -3.87 5.03
CA GLY A 283 9.16 -3.59 5.81
C GLY A 283 8.35 -4.83 6.16
N VAL A 284 7.67 -5.41 5.17
CA VAL A 284 6.60 -6.39 5.38
C VAL A 284 7.09 -7.70 6.01
N LEU A 285 8.09 -8.33 5.40
CA LEU A 285 8.58 -9.65 5.80
C LEU A 285 9.24 -9.63 7.21
N PRO A 286 10.09 -8.64 7.57
CA PRO A 286 10.58 -8.50 8.93
C PRO A 286 9.47 -8.35 9.97
N GLU A 287 8.45 -7.53 9.71
CA GLU A 287 7.32 -7.39 10.65
C GLU A 287 6.53 -8.67 10.80
N TRP A 288 6.28 -9.39 9.71
CA TRP A 288 5.61 -10.69 9.80
C TRP A 288 6.44 -11.72 10.56
N GLN A 289 7.77 -11.70 10.42
CA GLN A 289 8.64 -12.63 11.15
C GLN A 289 8.57 -12.40 12.66
N LYS A 290 8.41 -11.15 13.13
CA LYS A 290 8.20 -10.84 14.55
C LYS A 290 6.93 -11.48 15.11
N ILE A 291 5.91 -11.69 14.26
CA ILE A 291 4.61 -12.22 14.64
C ILE A 291 4.63 -13.75 14.48
N GLY A 292 5.23 -14.42 15.45
CA GLY A 292 5.53 -15.85 15.37
C GLY A 292 4.39 -16.80 15.76
N SER A 293 3.31 -16.31 16.37
CA SER A 293 2.20 -17.13 16.90
C SER A 293 0.88 -16.37 16.98
N LEU A 294 -0.23 -17.08 17.23
CA LEU A 294 -1.54 -16.46 17.44
C LEU A 294 -1.55 -15.53 18.66
N GLU A 295 -0.90 -15.92 19.76
CA GLU A 295 -0.78 -15.10 20.96
C GLU A 295 -0.10 -13.77 20.65
N THR A 296 0.99 -13.80 19.89
CA THR A 296 1.72 -12.61 19.45
C THR A 296 0.89 -11.76 18.49
N TYR A 297 0.13 -12.40 17.59
CA TYR A 297 -0.76 -11.72 16.65
C TYR A 297 -1.88 -10.97 17.38
N PHE A 298 -2.45 -11.56 18.43
CA PHE A 298 -3.52 -10.97 19.23
C PHE A 298 -3.03 -10.19 20.46
N ALA A 299 -1.71 -10.06 20.66
CA ALA A 299 -1.13 -9.34 21.79
C ALA A 299 -1.70 -7.91 21.87
N LYS A 300 -2.03 -7.48 23.10
CA LYS A 300 -2.62 -6.16 23.33
C LYS A 300 -1.65 -5.06 22.91
N GLU A 301 -0.37 -5.24 23.19
CA GLU A 301 0.72 -4.33 22.83
C GLU A 301 0.80 -4.13 21.31
N ARG A 302 0.61 -5.20 20.54
CA ARG A 302 0.54 -5.13 19.07
C ARG A 302 -0.67 -4.33 18.62
N GLN A 303 -1.85 -4.62 19.17
CA GLN A 303 -3.08 -3.93 18.80
C GLN A 303 -3.00 -2.43 19.14
N ASP A 304 -2.47 -2.08 20.32
CA ASP A 304 -2.23 -0.71 20.73
C ASP A 304 -1.26 -0.01 19.75
N TYR A 305 -0.21 -0.71 19.30
CA TYR A 305 0.74 -0.17 18.32
C TYR A 305 0.14 0.01 16.92
N LEU A 306 -0.64 -0.96 16.43
CA LEU A 306 -1.34 -0.83 15.15
C LEU A 306 -2.31 0.36 15.19
N LYS A 307 -3.10 0.49 16.26
CA LYS A 307 -4.00 1.63 16.46
C LYS A 307 -3.24 2.97 16.53
N ALA A 308 -2.12 3.02 17.25
CA ALA A 308 -1.31 4.24 17.32
C ALA A 308 -0.72 4.64 15.95
N THR A 309 -0.56 3.68 15.04
CA THR A 309 0.05 3.91 13.71
C THR A 309 -0.95 3.94 12.56
N GLU A 310 -2.25 3.81 12.86
CA GLU A 310 -3.36 3.72 11.91
C GLU A 310 -3.46 4.97 11.02
N THR A 311 -3.26 6.14 11.63
CA THR A 311 -3.22 7.43 10.92
C THR A 311 -1.79 7.98 10.87
N GLY A 312 -1.43 8.56 9.73
CA GLY A 312 -0.14 9.20 9.53
C GLY A 312 -0.14 10.67 9.95
N PRO A 313 1.03 11.32 9.99
CA PRO A 313 1.07 12.77 10.19
C PRO A 313 0.38 13.50 9.03
N LYS A 314 -0.03 14.74 9.28
CA LYS A 314 -0.57 15.61 8.22
C LYS A 314 0.56 16.04 7.29
N ASN A 315 0.35 15.86 6.00
CA ASN A 315 1.18 16.43 4.96
C ASN A 315 1.15 17.97 5.08
N PRO A 316 2.30 18.64 5.28
CA PRO A 316 2.36 20.09 5.53
C PRO A 316 1.72 20.95 4.43
N ARG A 317 1.78 20.49 3.17
CA ARG A 317 1.30 21.22 2.00
C ARG A 317 -0.21 21.08 1.79
N THR A 318 -0.74 19.88 1.99
CA THR A 318 -2.13 19.56 1.66
C THR A 318 -3.03 19.48 2.89
N SER A 319 -2.44 19.46 4.09
CA SER A 319 -3.09 19.19 5.37
C SER A 319 -3.82 17.84 5.43
N ARG A 320 -3.66 16.98 4.42
CA ARG A 320 -4.20 15.61 4.37
C ARG A 320 -3.28 14.67 5.12
N LEU A 321 -3.81 13.61 5.71
CA LEU A 321 -3.00 12.58 6.33
C LEU A 321 -2.12 11.90 5.27
N MET A 322 -0.86 11.61 5.60
CA MET A 322 0.06 10.93 4.69
C MET A 322 -0.37 9.48 4.42
N TRP A 323 -1.02 8.86 5.39
CA TRP A 323 -1.82 7.65 5.24
C TRP A 323 -2.98 7.71 6.22
N ASP A 324 -4.07 7.05 5.86
CA ASP A 324 -5.28 6.99 6.66
C ASP A 324 -5.85 5.57 6.51
N LEU A 325 -5.54 4.73 7.48
CA LEU A 325 -6.12 3.39 7.59
C LEU A 325 -7.38 3.38 8.45
N ASP A 326 -7.74 4.51 9.07
CA ASP A 326 -8.95 4.61 9.87
C ASP A 326 -10.16 4.48 8.95
N SER A 327 -11.02 3.50 9.25
CA SER A 327 -12.29 3.35 8.55
C SER A 327 -13.31 4.43 8.96
N GLY A 328 -12.92 5.39 9.79
CA GLY A 328 -13.77 6.40 10.41
C GLY A 328 -14.71 5.78 11.43
N GLY A 329 -14.25 4.73 12.11
CA GLY A 329 -15.08 3.89 12.99
C GLY A 329 -16.19 3.13 12.28
N LYS A 330 -16.22 3.12 10.93
CA LYS A 330 -17.15 2.27 10.18
C LYS A 330 -16.73 0.83 10.37
N GLN A 331 -17.65 0.02 10.91
CA GLN A 331 -17.43 -1.41 11.03
C GLN A 331 -17.24 -2.02 9.64
N ASP A 332 -16.34 -3.00 9.55
CA ASP A 332 -16.12 -3.79 8.34
C ASP A 332 -17.48 -4.28 7.81
N SER A 333 -17.71 -4.09 6.50
CA SER A 333 -19.00 -4.41 5.88
C SER A 333 -19.38 -5.89 6.01
N TRP A 334 -18.40 -6.75 6.29
CA TRP A 334 -18.59 -8.19 6.39
C TRP A 334 -18.44 -8.69 7.82
N ARG A 335 -18.14 -7.82 8.79
CA ARG A 335 -17.87 -8.19 10.19
C ARG A 335 -16.73 -9.20 10.33
N ALA A 336 -15.74 -9.11 9.44
CA ALA A 336 -14.62 -10.05 9.43
C ALA A 336 -13.84 -10.05 10.76
N ASP A 337 -13.76 -8.89 11.44
CA ASP A 337 -13.13 -8.81 12.75
C ASP A 337 -13.94 -9.51 13.84
N ASP A 338 -15.27 -9.46 13.78
CA ASP A 338 -16.11 -10.16 14.76
C ASP A 338 -15.96 -11.68 14.61
N TYR A 339 -15.82 -12.20 13.38
CA TYR A 339 -15.41 -13.58 13.17
C TYR A 339 -14.00 -13.86 13.70
N LEU A 340 -13.01 -13.05 13.30
CA LEU A 340 -11.60 -13.21 13.67
C LEU A 340 -11.39 -13.27 15.20
N PHE A 341 -11.93 -12.28 15.91
CA PHE A 341 -11.84 -12.18 17.36
C PHE A 341 -12.81 -13.12 18.06
N GLY A 342 -13.94 -13.46 17.45
CA GLY A 342 -14.89 -14.43 17.97
C GLY A 342 -14.26 -15.81 18.11
N VAL A 343 -13.64 -16.32 17.04
CA VAL A 343 -12.91 -17.61 17.07
C VAL A 343 -11.74 -17.55 18.05
N TRP A 344 -10.95 -16.47 18.05
CA TRP A 344 -9.85 -16.33 19.01
C TRP A 344 -10.32 -16.37 20.46
N ASN A 345 -11.40 -15.67 20.79
CA ASN A 345 -11.95 -15.66 22.14
C ASN A 345 -12.42 -17.07 22.56
N LEU A 346 -13.05 -17.84 21.66
CA LEU A 346 -13.39 -19.24 21.94
C LEU A 346 -12.15 -20.06 22.26
N LEU A 347 -11.09 -19.97 21.44
CA LEU A 347 -9.82 -20.67 21.66
C LEU A 347 -9.09 -20.23 22.93
N ALA A 348 -9.31 -18.99 23.37
CA ALA A 348 -8.75 -18.45 24.60
C ALA A 348 -9.63 -18.73 25.85
N GLY A 349 -10.69 -19.53 25.72
CA GLY A 349 -11.60 -19.88 26.83
C GLY A 349 -12.60 -18.77 27.22
N LYS A 350 -12.69 -17.71 26.43
CA LYS A 350 -13.64 -16.60 26.61
C LYS A 350 -14.92 -16.87 25.83
N GLU A 351 -15.63 -17.93 26.22
CA GLU A 351 -16.78 -18.45 25.47
C GLU A 351 -17.87 -17.40 25.25
N ALA A 352 -18.25 -16.66 26.30
CA ALA A 352 -19.32 -15.68 26.22
C ALA A 352 -19.00 -14.56 25.20
N GLU A 353 -17.80 -14.00 25.25
CA GLU A 353 -17.35 -12.98 24.30
C GLU A 353 -17.13 -13.54 22.90
N GLY A 354 -16.67 -14.80 22.79
CA GLY A 354 -16.49 -15.48 21.51
C GLY A 354 -17.81 -15.71 20.78
N TYR A 355 -18.78 -16.30 21.45
CA TYR A 355 -20.11 -16.53 20.88
C TYR A 355 -20.83 -15.22 20.55
N ALA A 356 -20.80 -14.21 21.43
CA ALA A 356 -21.45 -12.94 21.16
C ALA A 356 -20.94 -12.27 19.87
N ARG A 357 -19.62 -12.33 19.60
CA ARG A 357 -19.03 -11.80 18.36
C ARG A 357 -19.43 -12.62 17.14
N LEU A 358 -19.39 -13.96 17.24
CA LEU A 358 -19.79 -14.83 16.13
C LEU A 358 -21.27 -14.68 15.79
N GLU A 359 -22.14 -14.50 16.79
CA GLU A 359 -23.57 -14.21 16.60
C GLU A 359 -23.75 -12.89 15.84
N GLU A 360 -23.01 -11.84 16.20
CA GLU A 360 -23.06 -10.56 15.48
C GLU A 360 -22.58 -10.70 14.03
N CYS A 361 -21.50 -11.45 13.79
CA CYS A 361 -20.99 -11.74 12.45
C CYS A 361 -22.04 -12.43 11.56
N VAL A 362 -22.72 -13.44 12.09
CA VAL A 362 -23.76 -14.19 11.36
C VAL A 362 -25.01 -13.33 11.17
N ARG A 363 -25.49 -12.68 12.24
CA ARG A 363 -26.70 -11.84 12.22
C ARG A 363 -26.60 -10.69 11.23
N HIS A 364 -25.41 -10.07 11.10
CA HIS A 364 -25.23 -8.95 10.17
C HIS A 364 -25.40 -9.37 8.70
N ASN A 365 -25.01 -10.60 8.36
CA ASN A 365 -24.93 -11.07 6.98
C ASN A 365 -26.08 -12.04 6.60
N SER A 366 -26.98 -12.38 7.54
CA SER A 366 -27.96 -13.46 7.38
C SER A 366 -28.88 -13.28 6.17
N ASP A 367 -29.52 -12.12 6.04
CA ASP A 367 -30.54 -11.89 4.99
C ASP A 367 -29.94 -12.01 3.59
N TYR A 368 -28.71 -11.51 3.42
CA TYR A 368 -27.97 -11.61 2.17
C TYR A 368 -27.48 -13.04 1.92
N MET A 369 -26.84 -13.67 2.92
CA MET A 369 -26.25 -15.00 2.80
C MET A 369 -27.30 -16.10 2.59
N GLU A 370 -28.43 -16.03 3.27
CA GLU A 370 -29.51 -17.02 3.11
C GLU A 370 -30.10 -17.02 1.69
N ASN A 371 -30.19 -15.85 1.05
CA ASN A 371 -30.64 -15.76 -0.33
C ASN A 371 -29.54 -16.17 -1.31
N TYR A 372 -28.31 -15.71 -1.07
CA TYR A 372 -27.16 -16.03 -1.91
C TYR A 372 -26.87 -17.54 -1.94
N LEU A 373 -26.93 -18.21 -0.79
CA LEU A 373 -26.69 -19.66 -0.69
C LEU A 373 -27.82 -20.52 -1.28
N LYS A 374 -29.03 -19.97 -1.51
CA LYS A 374 -30.06 -20.67 -2.31
C LYS A 374 -29.67 -20.73 -3.79
N GLU A 375 -29.10 -19.64 -4.30
CA GLU A 375 -28.65 -19.55 -5.70
C GLU A 375 -27.31 -20.26 -5.91
N PHE A 376 -26.42 -20.19 -4.92
CA PHE A 376 -25.08 -20.80 -4.95
C PHE A 376 -24.84 -21.70 -3.74
N PRO A 377 -25.47 -22.89 -3.66
CA PRO A 377 -25.39 -23.76 -2.48
C PRO A 377 -23.99 -24.24 -2.11
N LYS A 378 -23.04 -24.20 -3.04
CA LYS A 378 -21.65 -24.64 -2.83
C LYS A 378 -20.67 -23.48 -2.61
N ALA A 379 -21.14 -22.24 -2.48
CA ALA A 379 -20.28 -21.07 -2.34
C ALA A 379 -19.35 -21.15 -1.11
N TYR A 380 -19.80 -21.75 -0.02
CA TYR A 380 -18.98 -21.95 1.19
C TYR A 380 -17.76 -22.88 0.98
N ASN A 381 -17.73 -23.60 -0.14
CA ASN A 381 -16.61 -24.46 -0.57
C ASN A 381 -15.75 -23.80 -1.67
N ASP A 382 -16.05 -22.55 -2.08
CA ASP A 382 -15.30 -21.81 -3.09
C ASP A 382 -14.39 -20.76 -2.42
N PRO A 383 -13.06 -20.86 -2.55
CA PRO A 383 -12.16 -19.89 -1.94
C PRO A 383 -12.23 -18.49 -2.57
N ARG A 384 -12.89 -18.35 -3.72
CA ARG A 384 -13.18 -17.04 -4.34
C ARG A 384 -14.35 -16.34 -3.65
N ASP A 385 -15.12 -17.06 -2.84
CA ASP A 385 -16.26 -16.55 -2.07
C ASP A 385 -15.92 -16.50 -0.58
N ALA A 386 -15.04 -15.54 -0.23
CA ALA A 386 -14.57 -15.38 1.14
C ALA A 386 -15.71 -15.18 2.14
N MET A 387 -16.80 -14.52 1.72
CA MET A 387 -17.93 -14.22 2.58
C MET A 387 -18.76 -15.47 2.90
N ALA A 388 -19.09 -16.28 1.89
CA ALA A 388 -19.79 -17.55 2.12
C ALA A 388 -18.96 -18.51 2.98
N VAL A 389 -17.64 -18.56 2.76
CA VAL A 389 -16.70 -19.35 3.57
C VAL A 389 -16.72 -18.90 5.03
N MET A 390 -16.55 -17.60 5.27
CA MET A 390 -16.53 -17.04 6.63
C MET A 390 -17.87 -17.23 7.35
N TYR A 391 -18.98 -16.94 6.67
CA TYR A 391 -20.32 -17.09 7.22
C TYR A 391 -20.59 -18.54 7.66
N HIS A 392 -20.25 -19.50 6.81
CA HIS A 392 -20.36 -20.91 7.13
C HIS A 392 -19.47 -21.31 8.31
N ASN A 393 -18.20 -20.89 8.33
CA ASN A 393 -17.30 -21.17 9.44
C ASN A 393 -17.85 -20.60 10.76
N ALA A 394 -18.37 -19.37 10.75
CA ALA A 394 -18.96 -18.74 11.93
C ALA A 394 -20.16 -19.55 12.46
N GLN A 395 -21.03 -20.02 11.57
CA GLN A 395 -22.15 -20.90 11.94
C GLN A 395 -21.69 -22.23 12.54
N MET A 396 -20.62 -22.84 12.01
CA MET A 396 -20.06 -24.07 12.58
C MET A 396 -19.61 -23.86 14.03
N PHE A 397 -18.90 -22.77 14.31
CA PHE A 397 -18.50 -22.44 15.68
C PHE A 397 -19.69 -22.15 16.58
N LEU A 398 -20.74 -21.48 16.10
CA LEU A 398 -21.94 -21.22 16.90
C LEU A 398 -22.67 -22.50 17.32
N LYS A 399 -22.71 -23.54 16.47
CA LYS A 399 -23.32 -24.84 16.81
C LYS A 399 -22.65 -25.51 18.02
N THR A 400 -21.37 -25.22 18.28
CA THR A 400 -20.67 -25.77 19.46
C THR A 400 -21.31 -25.34 20.78
N LYS A 401 -22.06 -24.22 20.79
CA LYS A 401 -22.80 -23.72 21.95
C LYS A 401 -23.87 -24.69 22.45
N GLU A 402 -24.35 -25.59 21.58
CA GLU A 402 -25.39 -26.58 21.90
C GLU A 402 -24.87 -27.72 22.80
N ALA A 403 -23.54 -27.86 22.97
CA ALA A 403 -23.01 -28.89 23.86
C ALA A 403 -23.34 -28.57 25.34
N PRO A 404 -23.76 -29.58 26.11
CA PRO A 404 -24.46 -29.38 27.39
C PRO A 404 -23.55 -28.94 28.54
N ASP A 405 -22.26 -29.25 28.47
CA ASP A 405 -21.27 -28.95 29.50
C ASP A 405 -19.98 -28.37 28.88
N ALA A 406 -19.20 -27.67 29.69
CA ALA A 406 -18.06 -26.88 29.23
C ALA A 406 -16.93 -27.73 28.61
N GLU A 407 -16.70 -28.93 29.14
CA GLU A 407 -15.66 -29.84 28.63
C GLU A 407 -16.03 -30.33 27.23
N LYS A 408 -17.27 -30.82 27.04
CA LYS A 408 -17.74 -31.21 25.70
C LYS A 408 -17.82 -30.05 24.72
N ARG A 409 -18.16 -28.84 25.19
CA ARG A 409 -18.11 -27.65 24.33
C ARG A 409 -16.69 -27.36 23.88
N TRP A 410 -15.72 -27.44 24.78
CA TRP A 410 -14.32 -27.24 24.45
C TRP A 410 -13.83 -28.25 23.41
N ASP A 411 -14.12 -29.54 23.58
CA ASP A 411 -13.77 -30.56 22.60
C ASP A 411 -14.40 -30.27 21.24
N LYS A 412 -15.67 -29.87 21.22
CA LYS A 412 -16.38 -29.49 19.99
C LYS A 412 -15.78 -28.26 19.30
N ILE A 413 -15.35 -27.26 20.08
CA ILE A 413 -14.64 -26.08 19.57
C ILE A 413 -13.33 -26.50 18.91
N GLN A 414 -12.54 -27.38 19.53
CA GLN A 414 -11.29 -27.87 18.97
C GLN A 414 -11.52 -28.66 17.67
N GLU A 415 -12.47 -29.60 17.66
CA GLU A 415 -12.86 -30.34 16.45
C GLU A 415 -13.26 -29.39 15.31
N THR A 416 -14.10 -28.41 15.60
CA THR A 416 -14.58 -27.43 14.63
C THR A 416 -13.41 -26.58 14.11
N TYR A 417 -12.50 -26.16 15.00
CA TYR A 417 -11.31 -25.42 14.62
C TYR A 417 -10.43 -26.21 13.65
N GLU A 418 -10.17 -27.48 13.93
CA GLU A 418 -9.35 -28.33 13.05
C GLU A 418 -10.00 -28.53 11.68
N GLU A 419 -11.32 -28.75 11.64
CA GLU A 419 -12.09 -28.89 10.41
C GLU A 419 -12.05 -27.59 9.58
N VAL A 420 -12.26 -26.45 10.24
CA VAL A 420 -12.18 -25.15 9.59
C VAL A 420 -10.78 -24.95 9.01
N CYS A 421 -9.73 -25.15 9.80
CA CYS A 421 -8.34 -25.00 9.39
C CYS A 421 -7.97 -25.92 8.21
N ARG A 422 -8.50 -27.14 8.15
CA ARG A 422 -8.23 -28.10 7.07
C ARG A 422 -8.61 -27.53 5.70
N PHE A 423 -9.80 -26.99 5.57
CA PHE A 423 -10.23 -26.33 4.34
C PHE A 423 -9.56 -24.96 4.16
N MET A 424 -9.33 -24.21 5.24
CA MET A 424 -8.70 -22.90 5.08
C MET A 424 -7.24 -23.01 4.58
N ARG A 425 -6.56 -24.13 4.81
CA ARG A 425 -5.31 -24.44 4.09
C ARG A 425 -5.51 -24.49 2.58
N TYR A 426 -6.61 -25.05 2.08
CA TYR A 426 -6.94 -24.97 0.66
C TYR A 426 -7.27 -23.54 0.25
N TYR A 427 -8.07 -22.81 1.04
CA TYR A 427 -8.41 -21.40 0.80
C TYR A 427 -7.18 -20.53 0.58
N HIS A 428 -6.18 -20.63 1.46
CA HIS A 428 -4.95 -19.86 1.35
C HIS A 428 -3.94 -20.42 0.34
N GLY A 429 -4.23 -21.54 -0.32
CA GLY A 429 -3.34 -22.18 -1.30
C GLY A 429 -2.18 -22.98 -0.69
N LEU A 430 -2.29 -23.37 0.58
CA LEU A 430 -1.36 -24.25 1.29
C LEU A 430 -1.61 -25.74 1.01
N ALA A 431 -2.85 -26.11 0.64
CA ALA A 431 -3.26 -27.48 0.35
C ALA A 431 -3.98 -27.60 -1.00
N LYS A 432 -4.10 -28.84 -1.49
CA LYS A 432 -4.93 -29.15 -2.65
C LYS A 432 -6.42 -29.00 -2.30
N LYS A 433 -7.26 -28.92 -3.34
CA LYS A 433 -8.72 -28.82 -3.22
C LYS A 433 -9.23 -29.84 -2.21
N THR A 434 -9.90 -29.32 -1.19
CA THR A 434 -10.56 -30.05 -0.12
C THR A 434 -11.99 -29.53 -0.12
N GLU A 435 -12.96 -30.40 -0.37
CA GLU A 435 -14.38 -30.07 -0.19
C GLU A 435 -14.76 -30.43 1.24
N ARG A 436 -15.60 -29.61 1.88
CA ARG A 436 -16.28 -29.96 3.13
C ARG A 436 -17.63 -30.61 2.79
N ASP A 437 -18.00 -31.64 3.55
CA ASP A 437 -19.25 -32.40 3.37
C ASP A 437 -20.49 -31.60 3.78
#